data_AF-A0A0F9G480-F1
#
_entry.id   AF-A0A0F9G480-F1
#
_cell.length_a   1.000
_cell.length_b   1.000
_cell.length_c   1.000
_cell.angle_alpha   90.00
_cell.angle_beta   90.00
_cell.angle_gamma   90.00
#
_symmetry.space_group_name_H-M   'P 1'
#
loop_
_entity.id
_entity.type
_entity.pdbx_description
1 polymer ?
#
loop_
_entity_poly.entity_id
_entity_poly.type
_entity_poly.pdbx_seq_one_letter_code
_entity_poly.pdbx_strand_id
1 'polypeptide(L)'
;MPCLDLRDLAKELEELTDQEEDEDAEPLDEDERDRLEALRQLEADFGPGSGSIARQAENESTMIPEDEFEGYAQDLADSLGYTGSSDENPLYAYIDWERWAEDLKADYTEVEYDGDTYLLRAY
;
A
#
# COMPACT_ATOMS: atom_id res chain seq x y z
N MET A 1 3.46 -10.73 -0.25
CA MET A 1 2.82 -10.32 1.04
C MET A 1 1.35 -10.02 0.79
N PRO A 2 0.47 -9.95 1.80
CA PRO A 2 -0.88 -9.40 1.57
C PRO A 2 -0.80 -7.90 1.26
N CYS A 3 -1.84 -7.35 0.62
CA CYS A 3 -2.03 -5.90 0.56
C CYS A 3 -2.19 -5.32 1.97
N LEU A 4 -1.66 -4.11 2.18
CA LEU A 4 -1.75 -3.40 3.45
C LEU A 4 -2.76 -2.25 3.33
N ASP A 5 -3.48 -1.96 4.42
CA ASP A 5 -4.39 -0.82 4.50
C ASP A 5 -3.72 0.32 5.27
N LEU A 6 -3.51 1.46 4.60
CA LEU A 6 -2.94 2.67 5.19
C LEU A 6 -3.75 3.20 6.37
N ARG A 7 -5.05 2.93 6.47
CA ARG A 7 -5.87 3.34 7.63
C ARG A 7 -5.50 2.54 8.86
N ASP A 8 -5.24 1.24 8.68
CA ASP A 8 -4.78 0.38 9.76
C ASP A 8 -3.37 0.82 10.20
N LEU A 9 -2.47 1.11 9.24
CA LEU A 9 -1.12 1.62 9.54
C LEU A 9 -1.15 3.01 10.19
N ALA A 10 -2.05 3.91 9.77
CA ALA A 10 -2.21 5.23 10.37
C ALA A 10 -2.68 5.13 11.83
N LYS A 11 -3.63 4.24 12.08
CA LYS A 11 -4.15 3.97 13.42
C LYS A 11 -3.06 3.38 14.32
N GLU A 12 -2.27 2.45 13.81
CA GLU A 12 -1.13 1.87 14.53
C GLU A 12 -0.08 2.93 14.87
N LEU A 13 0.24 3.83 13.93
CA LEU A 13 1.15 4.95 14.17
C LEU A 13 0.65 5.89 15.27
N GLU A 14 -0.65 6.22 15.26
CA GLU A 14 -1.29 7.05 16.28
C GLU A 14 -1.20 6.36 17.66
N GLU A 15 -1.58 5.09 17.75
CA GLU A 15 -1.57 4.32 19.01
C GLU A 15 -0.15 4.22 19.61
N LEU A 16 0.86 3.91 18.80
CA LEU A 16 2.25 3.82 19.25
C LEU A 16 2.83 5.19 19.63
N THR A 17 2.45 6.25 18.92
CA THR A 17 2.89 7.62 19.25
C THR A 17 2.26 8.09 20.55
N ASP A 18 0.96 7.87 20.74
CA ASP A 18 0.25 8.21 21.98
C ASP A 18 0.88 7.49 23.18
N GLN A 19 1.24 6.21 23.03
CA GLN A 19 1.93 5.44 24.07
C GLN A 19 3.35 5.94 24.35
N GLU A 20 4.10 6.38 23.33
CA GLU A 20 5.44 6.98 23.50
C GLU A 20 5.37 8.31 24.29
N GLU A 21 4.32 9.11 24.05
CA GLU A 21 4.13 10.43 24.66
C GLU A 21 3.48 10.38 26.06
N ASP A 22 2.75 9.31 26.39
CA ASP A 22 2.10 9.15 27.69
C ASP A 22 3.09 8.67 28.78
N GLU A 23 3.46 9.59 29.68
CA GLU A 23 4.37 9.32 30.80
C GLU A 23 3.84 8.24 31.79
N ASP A 24 2.53 8.00 31.83
CA ASP A 24 1.87 7.01 32.68
C ASP A 24 1.70 5.64 31.99
N ALA A 25 1.99 5.54 30.68
CA ALA A 25 1.88 4.30 29.92
C ALA A 25 3.10 3.36 30.11
N GLU A 26 2.94 2.10 29.70
CA GLU A 26 4.07 1.18 29.66
C GLU A 26 5.02 1.59 28.52
N PRO A 27 6.34 1.64 28.78
CA PRO A 27 7.31 2.03 27.76
C PRO A 27 7.29 1.03 26.60
N LEU A 28 7.37 1.54 25.38
CA LEU A 28 7.43 0.72 24.17
C LEU A 28 8.56 -0.31 24.27
N ASP A 29 8.26 -1.55 23.91
CA ASP A 29 9.27 -2.60 23.82
C ASP A 29 10.19 -2.42 22.60
N GLU A 30 11.06 -3.39 22.32
CA GLU A 30 11.97 -3.30 21.16
C GLU A 30 11.21 -3.42 19.83
N ASP A 31 10.28 -4.36 19.74
CA ASP A 31 9.51 -4.61 18.51
C ASP A 31 8.59 -3.43 18.21
N GLU A 32 7.94 -2.86 19.23
CA GLU A 32 7.09 -1.68 19.11
C GLU A 32 7.86 -0.42 18.67
N ARG A 33 9.10 -0.25 19.14
CA ARG A 33 9.96 0.88 18.73
C ARG A 33 10.43 0.74 17.29
N ASP A 34 10.85 -0.47 16.90
CA ASP A 34 11.24 -0.75 15.51
C ASP A 34 10.04 -0.55 14.57
N ARG A 35 8.85 -0.97 15.01
CA ARG A 35 7.60 -0.77 14.28
C ARG A 35 7.23 0.71 14.12
N LEU A 36 7.34 1.49 15.19
CA LEU A 36 7.11 2.94 15.17
C LEU A 36 8.10 3.65 14.24
N GLU A 37 9.38 3.24 14.25
CA GLU A 37 10.39 3.78 13.34
C GLU A 37 10.05 3.46 11.87
N ALA A 38 9.65 2.23 11.56
CA ALA A 38 9.23 1.85 10.21
C ALA A 38 8.03 2.67 9.69
N LEU A 39 7.03 2.91 10.56
CA LEU A 39 5.86 3.75 10.22
C LEU A 39 6.24 5.22 10.00
N ARG A 40 7.15 5.77 10.83
CA ARG A 40 7.67 7.13 10.66
C ARG A 40 8.51 7.26 9.38
N GLN A 41 9.27 6.22 9.01
CA GLN A 41 10.01 6.19 7.76
C GLN A 41 9.05 6.17 6.55
N LEU A 42 7.98 5.38 6.61
CA LEU A 42 6.94 5.39 5.57
C LEU A 42 6.33 6.78 5.37
N GLU A 43 6.04 7.52 6.46
CA GLU A 43 5.58 8.91 6.35
C GLU A 43 6.60 9.83 5.67
N ALA A 44 7.88 9.63 5.97
CA ALA A 44 8.95 10.41 5.36
C ALA A 44 9.08 10.13 3.86
N ASP A 45 8.87 8.89 3.43
CA ASP A 45 8.97 8.45 2.03
C ASP A 45 7.90 9.07 1.13
N PHE A 46 6.71 9.39 1.66
CA PHE A 46 5.71 10.17 0.91
C PHE A 46 6.21 11.58 0.53
N GLY A 47 7.22 12.08 1.23
CA GLY A 47 7.88 13.34 0.92
C GLY A 47 7.21 14.59 1.51
N PRO A 48 7.95 15.71 1.54
CA PRO A 48 7.48 16.95 2.14
C PRO A 48 6.28 17.52 1.39
N GLY A 49 5.11 17.51 2.04
CA GLY A 49 3.87 18.09 1.52
C GLY A 49 2.86 17.10 0.96
N SER A 50 3.23 15.82 0.83
CA SER A 50 2.31 14.75 0.39
C SER A 50 1.33 14.36 1.51
N GLY A 51 1.77 14.43 2.77
CA GLY A 51 0.92 14.26 3.96
C GLY A 51 1.35 13.11 4.85
N SER A 52 0.67 12.95 5.99
CA SER A 52 0.76 11.78 6.86
C SER A 52 0.20 10.53 6.18
N ILE A 53 0.49 9.34 6.74
CA ILE A 53 -0.16 8.08 6.31
C ILE A 53 -1.69 8.25 6.27
N ALA A 54 -2.25 8.90 7.31
CA ALA A 54 -3.68 9.17 7.39
C ALA A 54 -4.22 9.96 6.19
N ARG A 55 -3.45 10.95 5.68
CA ARG A 55 -3.85 11.73 4.51
C ARG A 55 -3.75 10.93 3.22
N GLN A 56 -2.75 10.07 3.07
CA GLN A 56 -2.68 9.16 1.92
C GLN A 56 -3.88 8.21 1.90
N ALA A 57 -4.26 7.71 3.08
CA ALA A 57 -5.38 6.80 3.25
C ALA A 57 -6.77 7.40 2.91
N GLU A 58 -6.88 8.72 2.83
CA GLU A 58 -8.08 9.42 2.34
C GLU A 58 -8.25 9.29 0.82
N ASN A 59 -7.14 9.17 0.07
CA ASN A 59 -7.15 9.06 -1.38
C ASN A 59 -7.27 7.59 -1.82
N GLU A 60 -6.26 6.80 -1.50
CA GLU A 60 -6.18 5.36 -1.76
C GLU A 60 -5.62 4.74 -0.49
N SER A 61 -6.36 3.82 0.12
CA SER A 61 -5.93 3.18 1.36
C SER A 61 -5.11 1.92 1.11
N THR A 62 -5.08 1.39 -0.11
CA THR A 62 -4.44 0.10 -0.37
C THR A 62 -3.00 0.27 -0.84
N MET A 63 -2.05 -0.30 -0.10
CA MET A 63 -0.69 -0.55 -0.55
C MET A 63 -0.60 -1.95 -1.14
N ILE A 64 -0.15 -2.04 -2.39
CA ILE A 64 -0.08 -3.31 -3.12
C ILE A 64 1.38 -3.72 -3.24
N PRO A 65 1.78 -4.91 -2.75
CA PRO A 65 3.15 -5.39 -2.92
C PRO A 65 3.52 -5.45 -4.40
N GLU A 66 4.73 -5.04 -4.77
CA GLU A 66 5.16 -5.04 -6.17
C GLU A 66 5.03 -6.43 -6.81
N ASP A 67 5.44 -7.48 -6.08
CA ASP A 67 5.39 -8.88 -6.55
C ASP A 67 3.96 -9.39 -6.82
N GLU A 68 2.94 -8.76 -6.22
CA GLU A 68 1.52 -9.13 -6.37
C GLU A 68 0.79 -8.19 -7.35
N PHE A 69 1.47 -7.19 -7.90
CA PHE A 69 0.84 -6.14 -8.68
C PHE A 69 0.22 -6.64 -9.99
N GLU A 70 0.80 -7.66 -10.62
CA GLU A 70 0.20 -8.29 -11.81
C GLU A 70 -1.17 -8.88 -11.51
N GLY A 71 -1.30 -9.60 -10.39
CA GLY A 71 -2.58 -10.17 -9.95
C GLY A 71 -3.60 -9.08 -9.63
N TYR A 72 -3.17 -8.03 -8.93
CA TYR A 72 -3.99 -6.85 -8.72
C TYR A 72 -4.46 -6.20 -10.04
N ALA A 73 -3.58 -6.08 -11.04
CA ALA A 73 -3.90 -5.49 -12.32
C ALA A 73 -4.93 -6.33 -13.12
N GLN A 74 -4.89 -7.66 -12.97
CA GLN A 74 -5.90 -8.57 -13.50
C GLN A 74 -7.27 -8.35 -12.83
N ASP A 75 -7.30 -8.32 -11.49
CA ASP A 75 -8.51 -8.09 -10.72
C ASP A 75 -9.12 -6.70 -10.99
N LEU A 76 -8.27 -5.69 -11.14
CA LEU A 76 -8.68 -4.34 -11.51
C LEU A 76 -9.35 -4.33 -12.89
N ALA A 77 -8.74 -4.98 -13.89
CA ALA A 77 -9.31 -5.06 -15.24
C ALA A 77 -10.67 -5.79 -15.25
N ASP A 78 -10.84 -6.84 -14.45
CA ASP A 78 -12.10 -7.57 -14.30
C ASP A 78 -13.16 -6.70 -13.61
N SER A 79 -12.79 -6.01 -12.53
CA SER A 79 -13.70 -5.11 -11.80
C SER A 79 -14.21 -3.93 -12.65
N LEU A 80 -13.39 -3.44 -13.59
CA LEU A 80 -13.72 -2.40 -14.55
C LEU A 80 -14.50 -2.93 -15.77
N GLY A 81 -14.63 -4.26 -15.89
CA GLY A 81 -15.33 -4.93 -16.99
C GLY A 81 -14.56 -4.93 -18.31
N TYR A 82 -13.24 -4.72 -18.30
CA TYR A 82 -12.41 -4.70 -19.51
C TYR A 82 -12.29 -6.10 -20.14
N THR A 83 -12.32 -7.13 -19.31
CA THR A 83 -12.24 -8.53 -19.72
C THR A 83 -13.60 -9.19 -19.95
N GLY A 84 -14.71 -8.56 -19.55
CA GLY A 84 -16.00 -9.25 -19.39
C GLY A 84 -15.92 -10.34 -18.31
N SER A 85 -16.92 -11.23 -18.19
CA SER A 85 -16.80 -12.41 -17.34
C SER A 85 -15.58 -13.23 -17.80
N SER A 86 -14.49 -13.19 -17.04
CA SER A 86 -13.19 -13.78 -17.36
C SER A 86 -13.28 -15.27 -17.73
N ASP A 87 -14.19 -16.02 -17.10
CA ASP A 87 -14.47 -17.44 -17.41
C ASP A 87 -15.06 -17.70 -18.81
N GLU A 88 -15.65 -16.69 -19.45
CA GLU A 88 -16.38 -16.84 -20.72
C GLU A 88 -15.68 -16.14 -21.90
N ASN A 89 -14.67 -15.29 -21.64
CA ASN A 89 -13.98 -14.54 -22.68
C ASN A 89 -12.63 -15.17 -23.05
N PRO A 90 -12.53 -15.87 -24.21
CA PRO A 90 -11.27 -16.49 -24.63
C PRO A 90 -10.15 -15.47 -24.88
N LEU A 91 -10.45 -14.17 -25.05
CA LEU A 91 -9.43 -13.13 -25.16
C LEU A 91 -8.60 -12.97 -23.89
N TYR A 92 -9.16 -13.31 -22.72
CA TYR A 92 -8.47 -13.20 -21.42
C TYR A 92 -7.12 -13.91 -21.42
N ALA A 93 -7.05 -15.11 -22.00
CA ALA A 93 -5.84 -15.93 -22.08
C ALA A 93 -4.79 -15.39 -23.08
N TYR A 94 -5.11 -14.37 -23.87
CA TYR A 94 -4.20 -13.74 -24.84
C TYR A 94 -3.74 -12.35 -24.41
N ILE A 95 -4.18 -11.86 -23.25
CA ILE A 95 -3.70 -10.61 -22.68
C ILE A 95 -2.30 -10.83 -22.10
N ASP A 96 -1.40 -9.92 -22.44
CA ASP A 96 -0.05 -9.85 -21.86
C ASP A 96 -0.15 -9.11 -20.52
N TRP A 97 -0.41 -9.88 -19.45
CA TRP A 97 -0.68 -9.33 -18.11
C TRP A 97 0.55 -8.69 -17.47
N GLU A 98 1.74 -9.25 -17.69
CA GLU A 98 3.01 -8.68 -17.24
C GLU A 98 3.17 -7.27 -17.81
N ARG A 99 2.98 -7.12 -19.13
CA ARG A 99 3.08 -5.81 -19.79
C ARG A 99 1.96 -4.85 -19.40
N TRP A 100 0.74 -5.35 -19.20
CA TRP A 100 -0.37 -4.54 -18.71
C TRP A 100 -0.06 -3.97 -17.33
N ALA A 101 0.45 -4.79 -16.41
CA ALA A 101 0.83 -4.35 -15.08
C ALA A 101 1.97 -3.31 -15.15
N GLU A 102 2.99 -3.54 -15.96
CA GLU A 102 4.10 -2.59 -16.14
C GLU A 102 3.62 -1.23 -16.69
N ASP A 103 2.74 -1.22 -17.70
CA ASP A 103 2.16 0.01 -18.23
C ASP A 103 1.26 0.70 -17.17
N LEU A 104 0.53 -0.07 -16.36
CA LEU A 104 -0.33 0.43 -15.28
C LEU A 104 0.46 1.07 -14.13
N LYS A 105 1.69 0.60 -13.84
CA LYS A 105 2.57 1.17 -12.79
C LYS A 105 2.82 2.67 -12.99
N ALA A 106 2.69 3.19 -14.22
CA ALA A 106 2.83 4.63 -14.48
C ALA A 106 1.83 5.51 -13.71
N ASP A 107 0.70 4.94 -13.28
CA ASP A 107 -0.30 5.59 -12.43
C ASP A 107 -0.05 5.36 -10.92
N TYR A 108 1.07 4.74 -10.55
CA TYR A 108 1.43 4.38 -9.17
C TYR A 108 2.78 4.98 -8.78
N THR A 109 2.97 5.15 -7.48
CA THR A 109 4.22 5.55 -6.83
C THR A 109 4.72 4.39 -5.98
N GLU A 110 6.02 4.12 -6.07
CA GLU A 110 6.72 3.12 -5.27
C GLU A 110 7.10 3.70 -3.91
N VAL A 111 6.89 2.92 -2.85
CA VAL A 111 7.36 3.23 -1.50
C VAL A 111 8.01 2.00 -0.89
N GLU A 112 9.03 2.20 -0.06
CA GLU A 112 9.68 1.12 0.69
C GLU A 112 9.05 1.03 2.08
N TYR A 113 8.64 -0.17 2.48
CA TYR A 113 8.07 -0.41 3.79
C TYR A 113 8.50 -1.79 4.31
N ASP A 114 9.10 -1.81 5.50
CA ASP A 114 9.57 -3.02 6.17
C ASP A 114 10.52 -3.89 5.32
N GLY A 115 11.26 -3.27 4.39
CA GLY A 115 12.19 -3.94 3.49
C GLY A 115 11.58 -4.45 2.17
N ASP A 116 10.28 -4.24 1.96
CA ASP A 116 9.57 -4.60 0.73
C ASP A 116 9.08 -3.36 -0.03
N THR A 117 8.92 -3.50 -1.35
CA THR A 117 8.43 -2.44 -2.22
C THR A 117 6.92 -2.56 -2.39
N TYR A 118 6.22 -1.47 -2.14
CA TYR A 118 4.78 -1.34 -2.30
C TYR A 118 4.43 -0.25 -3.31
N LEU A 119 3.32 -0.47 -4.02
CA LEU A 119 2.76 0.45 -4.99
C LEU A 119 1.50 1.10 -4.41
N LEU A 120 1.47 2.43 -4.52
CA LEU A 120 0.36 3.30 -4.10
C LEU A 120 -0.11 4.11 -5.29
N ARG A 121 -1.42 4.22 -5.47
CA ARG A 121 -1.96 4.95 -6.61
C ARG A 121 -1.64 6.45 -6.51
N ALA A 122 -1.01 7.00 -7.55
CA ALA A 122 -0.70 8.42 -7.64
C ALA A 122 -1.94 9.21 -8.10
N TYR A 123 -2.15 10.39 -7.52
CA TYR A 123 -3.26 11.31 -7.83
C TYR A 123 -2.77 12.70 -8.24
#